data_AF-A0A1D9QGK3-F1
#
_entry.id   AF-A0A1D9QGK3-F1
#
_cell.length_a   1.000
_cell.length_b   1.000
_cell.length_c   1.000
_cell.angle_alpha   90.00
_cell.angle_beta   90.00
_cell.angle_gamma   90.00
#
_symmetry.space_group_name_H-M   'P 1'
#
loop_
_entity.id
_entity.type
_entity.pdbx_description
1 polymer ?
#
loop_
_entity_poly.entity_id
_entity_poly.type
_entity_poly.pdbx_seq_one_letter_code
_entity_poly.pdbx_strand_id
1 'polypeptide(L)'
;MALDPSLPLTPTTTPPLHGILISKLETHSSHSPPTLRGYIAMLAVSSSFRGRGIATKLVKLAIDAMAARGADEIVLETEEGNVAAMRLYERLGFVRS
;
A
#
# COMPACT_ATOMS: atom_id res chain seq x y z
N MET A 1 26.76 -5.11 38.97
CA MET A 1 25.91 -4.02 38.46
C MET A 1 24.56 -4.63 38.13
N ALA A 2 23.68 -4.71 39.13
CA ALA A 2 22.36 -5.32 39.01
C ALA A 2 21.39 -4.33 38.38
N LEU A 3 20.61 -4.79 37.40
CA LEU A 3 19.52 -4.03 36.81
C LEU A 3 18.46 -3.74 37.88
N ASP A 4 18.04 -2.49 38.02
CA ASP A 4 17.01 -2.05 38.95
C ASP A 4 15.65 -2.69 38.56
N PRO A 5 15.08 -3.59 39.40
CA PRO A 5 13.82 -4.26 39.10
C PRO A 5 12.58 -3.34 39.21
N SER A 6 12.76 -2.07 39.60
CA SER A 6 11.67 -1.10 39.74
C SER A 6 11.40 -0.25 38.48
N LEU A 7 12.20 -0.40 37.42
CA LEU A 7 11.96 0.33 36.18
C LEU A 7 10.72 -0.24 35.49
N PRO A 8 9.61 0.52 35.34
CA PRO A 8 8.43 0.01 34.66
C PRO A 8 8.83 -0.34 33.22
N LEU A 9 8.63 -1.61 32.86
CA LEU A 9 8.64 -2.05 31.46
C LEU A 9 7.49 -1.33 30.76
N THR A 10 7.72 -0.11 30.29
CA THR A 10 6.72 0.59 29.48
C THR A 10 6.44 -0.31 28.28
N PRO A 11 5.20 -0.80 28.08
CA PRO A 11 4.90 -1.51 26.86
C PRO A 11 5.23 -0.55 25.73
N THR A 12 6.21 -0.91 24.90
CA THR A 12 6.57 -0.17 23.69
C THR A 12 5.30 -0.06 22.88
N THR A 13 4.59 1.06 23.05
CA THR A 13 3.28 1.23 22.45
C THR A 13 3.59 1.53 21.00
N THR A 14 3.54 0.49 20.16
CA THR A 14 3.60 0.66 18.72
C THR A 14 2.60 1.75 18.36
N PRO A 15 3.05 2.87 17.75
CA PRO A 15 2.15 3.95 17.41
C PRO A 15 1.00 3.40 16.55
N PRO A 16 -0.24 3.86 16.77
CA PRO A 16 -1.40 3.28 16.12
C PRO A 16 -1.27 3.38 14.59
N LEU A 17 -1.44 2.25 13.90
CA LEU A 17 -1.42 2.20 12.44
C LEU A 17 -2.75 2.76 11.90
N HIS A 18 -2.66 3.88 11.18
CA HIS A 18 -3.84 4.53 10.59
C HIS A 18 -4.14 4.09 9.16
N GLY A 19 -3.21 3.40 8.52
CA GLY A 19 -3.42 2.79 7.21
C GLY A 19 -2.33 1.78 6.88
N ILE A 20 -2.65 0.88 5.97
CA ILE A 20 -1.78 -0.17 5.48
C ILE A 20 -1.96 -0.32 3.98
N LEU A 21 -0.85 -0.62 3.30
CA LEU A 21 -0.85 -1.06 1.91
C LEU A 21 0.04 -2.29 1.80
N ILE A 22 -0.46 -3.34 1.15
CA ILE A 22 0.29 -4.56 0.85
C ILE A 22 0.41 -4.66 -0.66
N SER A 23 1.64 -4.81 -1.15
CA SER A 23 1.93 -4.97 -2.57
C SER A 23 3.02 -6.01 -2.80
N LYS A 24 3.02 -6.61 -3.99
CA LYS A 24 4.07 -7.51 -4.46
C LYS A 24 4.58 -7.08 -5.83
N LEU A 25 5.78 -7.52 -6.17
CA LEU A 25 6.41 -7.31 -7.46
C LEU A 25 6.98 -8.65 -7.94
N GLU A 26 6.52 -9.11 -9.09
CA GLU A 26 6.78 -10.47 -9.56
C GLU A 26 6.75 -10.54 -11.10
N THR A 27 7.50 -11.48 -11.66
CA THR A 27 7.52 -11.69 -13.11
C THR A 27 6.19 -12.28 -13.55
N HIS A 28 5.57 -11.64 -14.53
CA HIS A 28 4.32 -12.06 -15.13
C HIS A 28 4.56 -12.47 -16.59
N SER A 29 4.61 -13.78 -16.82
CA SER A 29 4.98 -14.38 -18.12
C SER A 29 3.84 -14.47 -19.13
N SER A 30 2.66 -13.92 -18.83
CA SER A 30 1.49 -13.96 -19.73
C SER A 30 1.67 -13.04 -20.96
N HIS A 31 2.66 -12.15 -20.94
CA HIS A 31 3.08 -11.36 -22.09
C HIS A 31 4.41 -11.88 -22.66
N SER A 32 4.65 -11.61 -23.95
CA SER A 32 5.93 -11.85 -24.61
C SER A 32 6.45 -10.52 -25.17
N PRO A 33 7.52 -9.93 -24.58
CA PRO A 33 8.34 -10.44 -23.47
C PRO A 33 7.61 -10.44 -22.11
N PRO A 34 8.08 -11.23 -21.12
CA PRO A 34 7.56 -11.19 -19.75
C PRO A 34 7.67 -9.77 -19.16
N THR A 35 6.67 -9.37 -18.38
CA THR A 35 6.68 -8.07 -17.66
C THR A 35 6.97 -8.28 -16.19
N LEU A 36 7.65 -7.33 -15.54
CA LEU A 36 7.77 -7.27 -14.09
C LEU A 36 6.58 -6.47 -13.54
N ARG A 37 5.55 -7.18 -13.07
CA ARG A 37 4.25 -6.60 -12.71
C ARG A 37 4.15 -6.38 -11.20
N GLY A 38 3.83 -5.15 -10.83
CA GLY A 38 3.41 -4.80 -9.47
C GLY A 38 1.94 -5.12 -9.25
N TYR A 39 1.58 -5.63 -8.07
CA TYR A 39 0.19 -5.85 -7.67
C TYR A 39 -0.06 -5.24 -6.30
N ILE A 40 -1.05 -4.36 -6.20
CA ILE A 40 -1.54 -3.83 -4.91
C ILE A 40 -2.66 -4.75 -4.44
N ALA A 41 -2.36 -5.57 -3.44
CA ALA A 41 -3.27 -6.59 -2.92
C ALA A 41 -4.25 -6.05 -1.87
N MET A 42 -3.82 -5.07 -1.08
CA MET A 42 -4.65 -4.49 -0.03
C MET A 42 -4.32 -3.04 0.21
N LEU A 43 -5.37 -2.23 0.40
CA LEU A 43 -5.28 -0.86 0.86
C LEU A 43 -6.38 -0.62 1.89
N ALA A 44 -6.01 -0.25 3.10
CA ALA A 44 -6.97 0.09 4.14
C ALA A 44 -6.53 1.34 4.91
N VAL A 45 -7.49 2.19 5.23
CA VAL A 45 -7.30 3.37 6.08
C VAL A 45 -8.41 3.40 7.13
N SER A 46 -8.01 3.59 8.38
CA SER A 46 -8.92 3.73 9.51
C SER A 46 -9.98 4.80 9.23
N SER A 47 -11.25 4.51 9.52
CA SER A 47 -12.38 5.37 9.17
C SER A 47 -12.23 6.80 9.70
N SER A 48 -11.77 6.96 10.94
CA SER A 48 -11.53 8.27 11.59
C SER A 48 -10.42 9.11 10.94
N PHE A 49 -9.62 8.50 10.07
CA PHE A 49 -8.47 9.12 9.39
C PHE A 49 -8.66 9.24 7.86
N ARG A 50 -9.84 8.90 7.33
CA ARG A 50 -10.17 9.09 5.92
C ARG A 50 -10.30 10.58 5.57
N GLY A 51 -10.22 10.91 4.28
CA GLY A 51 -10.29 12.30 3.80
C GLY A 51 -9.00 13.12 3.99
N ARG A 52 -7.94 12.53 4.56
CA ARG A 52 -6.66 13.21 4.85
C ARG A 52 -5.53 12.87 3.87
N GLY A 53 -5.85 12.26 2.73
CA GLY A 53 -4.85 11.88 1.70
C GLY A 53 -3.95 10.70 2.05
N ILE A 54 -4.20 9.96 3.16
CA ILE A 54 -3.37 8.82 3.59
C ILE A 54 -3.31 7.73 2.52
N ALA A 55 -4.46 7.33 1.98
CA ALA A 55 -4.54 6.31 0.94
C ALA A 55 -3.73 6.71 -0.31
N THR A 56 -3.90 7.96 -0.76
CA THR A 56 -3.13 8.54 -1.87
C THR A 56 -1.62 8.47 -1.62
N LYS A 57 -1.18 8.81 -0.41
CA LYS A 57 0.25 8.76 -0.04
C LYS A 57 0.78 7.33 -0.02
N LEU A 58 0.03 6.38 0.55
CA LEU A 58 0.42 4.96 0.57
C LEU A 58 0.57 4.41 -0.84
N VAL A 59 -0.40 4.65 -1.73
CA VAL A 59 -0.35 4.16 -3.11
C VAL A 59 0.82 4.77 -3.87
N LYS A 60 1.08 6.07 -3.73
CA LYS A 60 2.25 6.71 -4.36
C LYS A 60 3.56 6.09 -3.89
N LEU A 61 3.73 5.89 -2.58
CA LEU A 61 4.93 5.24 -2.04
C LEU A 61 5.12 3.82 -2.59
N ALA A 62 4.03 3.06 -2.74
CA ALA A 62 4.08 1.73 -3.33
C ALA A 62 4.47 1.78 -4.82
N ILE A 63 3.91 2.71 -5.59
CA ILE A 63 4.26 2.95 -6.99
C ILE A 63 5.73 3.29 -7.11
N ASP A 64 6.20 4.29 -6.35
CA ASP A 64 7.60 4.74 -6.39
C ASP A 64 8.55 3.59 -6.03
N ALA A 65 8.21 2.79 -5.01
CA ALA A 65 9.02 1.64 -4.60
C ALA A 65 9.06 0.52 -5.64
N MET A 66 7.95 0.24 -6.33
CA MET A 66 7.90 -0.77 -7.41
C MET A 66 8.60 -0.26 -8.68
N ALA A 67 8.40 1.01 -9.05
CA ALA A 67 9.06 1.65 -10.18
C ALA A 67 10.59 1.69 -10.01
N ALA A 68 11.07 2.04 -8.80
CA ALA A 68 12.50 2.01 -8.47
C ALA A 68 13.12 0.60 -8.57
N ARG A 69 12.30 -0.45 -8.55
CA ARG A 69 12.70 -1.86 -8.71
C ARG A 69 12.47 -2.39 -10.13
N GLY A 70 12.12 -1.51 -11.08
CA GLY A 70 11.96 -1.85 -12.49
C GLY A 70 10.60 -2.41 -12.87
N ALA A 71 9.53 -2.11 -12.11
CA ALA A 71 8.19 -2.51 -12.50
C ALA A 71 7.81 -1.90 -13.87
N ASP A 72 7.35 -2.73 -14.80
CA ASP A 72 6.85 -2.30 -16.11
C ASP A 72 5.42 -1.76 -16.00
N GLU A 73 4.66 -2.32 -15.07
CA GLU A 73 3.25 -2.00 -14.85
C GLU A 73 2.84 -2.29 -13.40
N ILE A 74 1.77 -1.64 -12.94
CA ILE A 74 1.20 -1.84 -11.61
C ILE A 74 -0.30 -2.01 -11.76
N VAL A 75 -0.83 -3.11 -11.25
CA VAL A 75 -2.26 -3.44 -11.34
C VAL A 75 -2.86 -3.65 -9.96
N LEU A 76 -4.18 -3.55 -9.88
CA LEU A 76 -4.97 -3.83 -8.70
C LEU A 76 -6.37 -4.25 -9.11
N GLU A 77 -7.09 -4.85 -8.17
CA GLU A 77 -8.50 -5.16 -8.32
C GLU A 77 -9.32 -4.36 -7.31
N THR A 78 -10.53 -4.00 -7.71
CA THR A 78 -11.49 -3.38 -6.79
C THR A 78 -12.90 -3.64 -7.28
N GLU A 79 -13.85 -3.70 -6.36
CA GLU A 79 -15.25 -3.93 -6.70
C GLU A 79 -15.83 -2.72 -7.43
N GLU A 80 -16.66 -2.96 -8.46
CA GLU A 80 -17.31 -1.90 -9.24
C GLU A 80 -18.14 -0.94 -8.37
N GLY A 81 -18.71 -1.45 -7.27
CA GLY A 81 -19.47 -0.65 -6.30
C GLY A 81 -18.61 0.26 -5.42
N ASN A 82 -17.29 0.08 -5.38
CA ASN A 82 -16.39 0.87 -4.55
C ASN A 82 -15.99 2.18 -5.22
N VAL A 83 -16.98 3.05 -5.44
CA VAL A 83 -16.83 4.36 -6.13
C VAL A 83 -15.71 5.22 -5.52
N ALA A 84 -15.52 5.15 -4.19
CA ALA A 84 -14.46 5.89 -3.50
C ALA A 84 -13.06 5.41 -3.91
N ALA A 85 -12.84 4.09 -3.98
CA ALA A 85 -11.59 3.51 -4.44
C ALA A 85 -11.36 3.77 -5.94
N MET A 86 -12.39 3.62 -6.78
CA MET A 86 -12.30 3.92 -8.21
C MET A 86 -11.82 5.35 -8.46
N ARG A 87 -12.46 6.34 -7.82
CA ARG A 87 -12.05 7.76 -7.95
C ARG A 87 -10.63 8.01 -7.45
N LEU A 88 -10.20 7.31 -6.40
CA LEU A 88 -8.84 7.42 -5.90
C LEU A 88 -7.84 6.93 -6.95
N TYR A 89 -8.06 5.75 -7.52
CA TYR A 89 -7.14 5.13 -8.47
C TYR A 89 -7.13 5.87 -9.81
N GLU A 90 -8.29 6.30 -10.32
CA GLU A 90 -8.39 7.12 -11.54
C GLU A 90 -7.61 8.44 -11.38
N ARG A 91 -7.72 9.12 -10.22
CA ARG A 91 -6.95 10.33 -9.91
C ARG A 91 -5.44 10.09 -9.81
N LEU A 92 -5.03 8.85 -9.58
CA LEU A 92 -3.62 8.44 -9.53
C LEU A 92 -3.11 7.94 -10.88
N GLY A 93 -3.93 7.98 -11.93
CA GLY A 93 -3.56 7.60 -13.29
C GLY A 93 -3.77 6.12 -13.61
N PHE A 94 -4.40 5.34 -12.73
CA PHE A 94 -4.85 4.00 -13.09
C PHE A 94 -5.97 4.08 -14.13
N VAL A 95 -5.93 3.17 -15.08
CA VAL A 95 -6.93 3.02 -16.14
C VAL A 95 -7.64 1.68 -15.98
N ARG A 96 -8.90 1.63 -16.40
CA ARG A 96 -9.68 0.39 -16.45
C ARG A 96 -9.28 -0.38 -17.70
N SER A 97 -9.08 -1.69 -17.55
CA SER A 97 -8.76 -2.65 -18.61
C SER A 97 -9.82 -3.74 -18.67
#